data_AF-A0A5B6YFU1-F1
#
_entry.id   AF-A0A5B6YFU1-F1
#
_cell.length_a   1.000
_cell.length_b   1.000
_cell.length_c   1.000
_cell.angle_alpha   90.00
_cell.angle_beta   90.00
_cell.angle_gamma   90.00
#
_symmetry.space_group_name_H-M   'P 1'
#
loop_
_entity.id
_entity.type
_entity.pdbx_description
1 polymer ?
#
loop_
_entity_poly.entity_id
_entity_poly.type
_entity_poly.pdbx_seq_one_letter_code
_entity_poly.pdbx_strand_id
1 'polypeptide(L)'
;MRFSGTFAGRKPCYFNTGVMVIDLVKWRRFGFTKRIERWMEIQKSGRIYELGSLPPFLLVFAGHVAPIEHRWNQHGLGGDNVRGSCRDLHPGPVSLLHWSGSGKPWLRLDSKQPCPLDALWAPYDLYGHST
;
A
#
# COMPACT_ATOMS: atom_id res chain seq x y z
N MET A 1 18.08 17.69 -13.92
CA MET A 1 17.78 16.79 -12.78
C MET A 1 18.61 15.52 -12.91
N ARG A 2 19.34 15.11 -11.85
CA ARG A 2 20.37 14.04 -11.86
C ARG A 2 19.90 12.65 -12.37
N PHE A 3 18.59 12.39 -12.40
CA PHE A 3 18.03 11.08 -12.78
C PHE A 3 16.92 11.14 -13.86
N SER A 4 16.72 12.28 -14.52
CA SER A 4 15.57 12.49 -15.42
C SER A 4 15.53 11.53 -16.63
N GLY A 5 16.70 11.06 -17.10
CA GLY A 5 16.78 10.11 -18.22
C GLY A 5 16.37 8.67 -17.87
N THR A 6 16.27 8.31 -16.59
CA THR A 6 16.06 6.92 -16.15
C THR A 6 14.73 6.33 -16.62
N PHE A 7 13.74 7.19 -16.84
CA PHE A 7 12.37 6.82 -17.17
C PHE A 7 11.98 7.19 -18.60
N ALA A 8 12.95 7.59 -19.43
CA ALA A 8 12.69 7.96 -20.82
C ALA A 8 11.93 6.83 -21.55
N GLY A 9 10.84 7.20 -22.24
CA GLY A 9 9.99 6.27 -22.97
C GLY A 9 9.01 5.44 -22.14
N ARG A 10 8.97 5.61 -20.80
CA ARG A 10 8.00 4.92 -19.94
C ARG A 10 6.76 5.78 -19.71
N LYS A 11 5.62 5.11 -19.47
CA LYS A 11 4.36 5.73 -19.00
C LYS A 11 4.16 5.36 -17.53
N PRO A 12 4.78 6.08 -16.58
CA PRO A 12 4.69 5.72 -15.17
C PRO A 12 3.26 5.86 -14.67
N CYS A 13 2.85 4.92 -13.83
CA CYS A 13 1.60 4.99 -13.08
C CYS A 13 1.90 4.73 -11.60
N TYR A 14 1.09 5.34 -10.73
CA TYR A 14 1.10 4.98 -9.32
C TYR A 14 0.43 3.62 -9.14
N PHE A 15 1.00 2.77 -8.29
CA PHE A 15 0.35 1.56 -7.80
C PHE A 15 0.66 1.40 -6.31
N ASN A 16 -0.23 0.72 -5.59
CA ASN A 16 -0.06 0.45 -4.17
C ASN A 16 0.58 -0.94 -3.98
N THR A 17 1.54 -1.07 -3.06
CA THR A 17 2.22 -2.34 -2.75
C THR A 17 1.49 -3.21 -1.72
N GLY A 18 0.32 -2.78 -1.23
CA GLY A 18 -0.49 -3.49 -0.24
C GLY A 18 -1.07 -4.79 -0.75
N VAL A 19 -1.36 -4.89 -2.05
CA VAL A 19 -1.72 -6.14 -2.72
C VAL A 19 -1.02 -6.20 -4.06
N MET A 20 -0.19 -7.22 -4.27
CA MET A 20 0.56 -7.43 -5.51
C MET A 20 0.68 -8.91 -5.83
N VAL A 21 0.71 -9.22 -7.12
CA VAL A 21 1.09 -10.54 -7.63
C VAL A 21 2.44 -10.41 -8.30
N ILE A 22 3.40 -11.25 -7.90
CA ILE A 22 4.77 -11.20 -8.39
C ILE A 22 5.13 -12.53 -9.04
N ASP A 23 5.53 -12.47 -10.31
CA ASP A 23 6.16 -13.58 -11.01
C ASP A 23 7.61 -13.73 -10.51
N LEU A 24 7.83 -14.72 -9.64
CA LEU A 24 9.13 -14.95 -9.02
C LEU A 24 10.19 -15.45 -10.00
N VAL A 25 9.79 -16.10 -11.10
CA VAL A 25 10.73 -16.54 -12.14
C VAL A 25 11.28 -15.34 -12.89
N LYS A 26 10.40 -14.43 -13.35
CA LYS A 26 10.81 -13.15 -13.92
C LYS A 26 11.59 -12.31 -12.92
N TRP A 27 11.18 -12.31 -11.65
CA TRP A 27 11.86 -11.56 -10.60
C TRP A 27 13.34 -11.93 -10.49
N ARG A 28 13.62 -13.23 -10.42
CA ARG A 28 14.99 -13.75 -10.38
C ARG A 28 15.73 -13.51 -11.69
N ARG A 29 15.10 -13.80 -12.83
CA ARG A 29 15.71 -13.65 -14.17
C ARG A 29 16.15 -12.22 -14.46
N PHE A 30 15.34 -11.23 -14.07
CA PHE A 30 15.63 -9.80 -14.31
C PHE A 30 16.31 -9.10 -13.12
N GLY A 31 16.59 -9.84 -12.04
CA GLY A 31 17.33 -9.33 -10.88
C GLY A 31 16.68 -8.12 -10.20
N PHE A 32 15.35 -8.11 -10.04
CA PHE A 32 14.66 -6.93 -9.48
C PHE A 32 15.09 -6.57 -8.06
N THR A 33 15.45 -7.55 -7.22
CA THR A 33 16.04 -7.29 -5.88
C THR A 33 17.21 -6.32 -5.96
N LYS A 34 18.23 -6.63 -6.78
CA LYS A 34 19.43 -5.78 -6.92
C LYS A 34 19.11 -4.38 -7.45
N ARG A 35 18.08 -4.26 -8.30
CA ARG A 35 17.64 -2.97 -8.84
C ARG A 35 16.95 -2.11 -7.78
N ILE A 36 16.15 -2.74 -6.92
CA ILE A 36 15.51 -2.08 -5.76
C ILE A 36 16.59 -1.63 -4.77
N GLU A 37 17.50 -2.53 -4.39
CA GLU A 37 18.60 -2.23 -3.46
C GLU A 37 19.46 -1.06 -3.97
N ARG A 38 19.76 -1.01 -5.28
CA ARG A 38 20.49 0.13 -5.87
C ARG A 38 19.79 1.47 -5.64
N TRP A 39 18.47 1.54 -5.76
CA TRP A 39 17.73 2.76 -5.47
C TRP A 39 17.73 3.10 -3.97
N MET A 40 17.71 2.08 -3.11
CA MET A 40 17.84 2.27 -1.67
C MET A 40 19.22 2.82 -1.28
N GLU A 41 20.29 2.38 -1.95
CA GLU A 41 21.63 2.95 -1.74
C GLU A 41 21.71 4.41 -2.23
N ILE A 42 21.11 4.73 -3.38
CA ILE A 42 21.02 6.12 -3.86
C ILE A 42 20.29 7.00 -2.84
N GLN A 43 19.18 6.51 -2.28
CA GLN A 43 18.41 7.20 -1.24
C GLN A 43 19.25 7.49 0.02
N LYS A 44 20.11 6.54 0.44
CA LYS A 44 21.00 6.75 1.59
C LYS A 44 22.00 7.88 1.34
N SER A 45 22.53 7.99 0.12
CA SER A 45 23.52 9.01 -0.23
C SER A 45 22.91 10.37 -0.61
N GLY A 46 21.67 10.38 -1.10
CA GLY A 46 20.95 11.59 -1.46
C GLY A 46 19.46 11.30 -1.33
N ARG A 47 18.82 11.93 -0.35
CA ARG A 47 17.37 11.78 -0.09
C ARG A 47 16.59 12.21 -1.35
N ILE A 48 16.10 11.24 -2.11
CA ILE A 48 15.35 11.43 -3.37
C ILE A 48 13.85 11.11 -3.23
N TYR A 49 13.44 10.50 -2.11
CA TYR A 49 12.05 10.26 -1.76
C TYR A 49 11.84 10.22 -0.23
N GLU A 50 10.59 10.25 0.20
CA GLU A 50 10.19 10.11 1.61
C GLU A 50 10.16 8.65 2.09
N LEU A 51 10.13 8.43 3.40
CA LEU A 51 10.17 7.09 3.99
C LEU A 51 9.09 6.13 3.44
N GLY A 52 9.44 4.84 3.41
CA GLY A 52 8.52 3.76 3.06
C GLY A 52 9.11 2.78 2.04
N SER A 53 8.41 1.66 1.85
CA SER A 53 8.80 0.61 0.92
C SER A 53 8.31 0.84 -0.51
N LEU A 54 7.33 1.73 -0.71
CA LEU A 54 6.71 1.97 -2.02
C LEU A 54 7.62 2.69 -3.04
N PRO A 55 8.34 3.77 -2.69
CA PRO A 55 9.11 4.53 -3.68
C PRO A 55 10.12 3.69 -4.49
N PRO A 56 10.90 2.77 -3.90
CA PRO A 56 11.78 1.88 -4.66
C PRO A 56 11.06 1.05 -5.73
N PHE A 57 9.83 0.57 -5.44
CA PHE A 57 9.04 -0.18 -6.42
C PHE A 57 8.59 0.71 -7.57
N LEU A 58 8.14 1.94 -7.28
CA LEU A 58 7.76 2.91 -8.32
C LEU A 58 8.96 3.24 -9.23
N LEU A 59 10.15 3.41 -8.66
CA LEU A 59 11.39 3.67 -9.40
C LEU A 59 11.86 2.47 -10.26
N VAL A 60 11.65 1.24 -9.80
CA VAL A 60 12.05 0.06 -10.58
C VAL A 60 11.07 -0.22 -11.72
N PHE A 61 9.77 -0.23 -11.42
CA PHE A 61 8.75 -0.67 -12.35
C PHE A 61 8.27 0.46 -13.27
N ALA A 62 8.04 1.67 -12.75
CA ALA A 62 7.72 2.88 -13.52
C ALA A 62 6.83 2.64 -14.76
N GLY A 63 5.66 2.02 -14.57
CA GLY A 63 4.71 1.71 -15.66
C GLY A 63 4.83 0.30 -16.27
N HIS A 64 5.87 -0.46 -15.94
CA HIS A 64 5.98 -1.88 -16.28
C HIS A 64 5.24 -2.75 -15.25
N VAL A 65 3.93 -2.52 -15.12
CA VAL A 65 3.02 -3.25 -14.24
C VAL A 65 1.73 -3.56 -14.99
N ALA A 66 1.02 -4.60 -14.57
CA ALA A 66 -0.32 -4.89 -15.04
C ALA A 66 -1.33 -4.60 -13.92
N PRO A 67 -2.46 -3.93 -14.22
CA PRO A 67 -3.51 -3.74 -13.23
C PRO A 67 -4.17 -5.07 -12.88
N ILE A 68 -4.58 -5.22 -11.62
CA ILE A 68 -5.53 -6.25 -11.17
C ILE A 68 -6.87 -5.59 -10.88
N GLU A 69 -7.95 -6.37 -10.84
CA GLU A 69 -9.29 -5.84 -10.58
C GLU A 69 -9.35 -5.05 -9.26
N HIS A 70 -10.13 -3.96 -9.25
CA HIS A 70 -10.23 -3.06 -8.10
C HIS A 70 -10.70 -3.78 -6.81
N ARG A 71 -11.53 -4.83 -6.97
CA ARG A 71 -12.05 -5.67 -5.88
C ARG A 71 -11.01 -6.30 -4.97
N TRP A 72 -9.76 -6.38 -5.42
CA TRP A 72 -8.68 -7.02 -4.66
C TRP A 72 -8.11 -6.13 -3.57
N ASN A 73 -8.42 -4.82 -3.53
CA ASN A 73 -7.82 -3.92 -2.54
C ASN A 73 -8.70 -2.70 -2.23
N GLN A 74 -9.64 -2.86 -1.31
CA GLN A 74 -10.31 -1.73 -0.68
C GLN A 74 -9.35 -1.10 0.32
N HIS A 75 -8.74 0.03 -0.03
CA HIS A 75 -7.77 0.73 0.83
C HIS A 75 -8.33 2.03 1.43
N GLY A 76 -7.59 2.61 2.37
CA GLY A 76 -7.91 3.91 2.96
C GLY A 76 -8.89 3.86 4.12
N LEU A 77 -9.21 2.68 4.66
CA LEU A 77 -10.18 2.54 5.76
C LEU A 77 -9.66 3.11 7.08
N GLY A 78 -8.33 3.16 7.25
CA GLY A 78 -7.67 3.80 8.39
C GLY A 78 -7.22 5.23 8.13
N GLY A 79 -7.64 5.82 7.02
CA GLY A 79 -7.33 7.21 6.71
C GLY A 79 -8.17 8.15 7.56
N ASP A 80 -7.56 9.25 7.99
CA ASP A 80 -8.22 10.37 8.69
C ASP A 80 -8.23 11.63 7.80
N ASN A 81 -8.32 11.47 6.47
CA ASN A 81 -8.25 12.56 5.49
C ASN A 81 -9.24 13.70 5.81
N VAL A 82 -10.35 13.36 6.45
CA VAL A 82 -11.15 14.27 7.28
C VAL A 82 -11.22 13.64 8.66
N ARG A 83 -10.77 14.36 9.70
CA ARG A 83 -10.72 13.83 11.07
C ARG A 83 -12.13 13.39 11.51
N GLY A 84 -12.28 12.12 11.86
CA GLY A 84 -13.57 11.55 12.27
C GLY A 84 -14.50 11.12 11.12
N SER A 85 -14.07 11.19 9.86
CA SER A 85 -14.85 10.65 8.74
C SER A 85 -14.55 9.18 8.49
N CYS A 86 -15.60 8.37 8.36
CA CYS A 86 -15.49 6.99 7.91
C CYS A 86 -15.53 6.93 6.38
N ARG A 87 -14.72 6.05 5.79
CA ARG A 87 -14.68 5.83 4.35
C ARG A 87 -15.61 4.68 3.96
N ASP A 88 -16.44 4.91 2.94
CA ASP A 88 -17.26 3.87 2.34
C ASP A 88 -16.46 2.90 1.46
N LEU A 89 -17.06 1.74 1.21
CA LEU A 89 -16.54 0.79 0.23
C LEU A 89 -16.66 1.36 -1.19
N HIS A 90 -15.70 1.02 -2.04
CA HIS A 90 -15.83 1.25 -3.47
C HIS A 90 -17.00 0.38 -4.02
N PRO A 91 -17.62 0.78 -5.15
CA PRO A 91 -18.67 -0.02 -5.77
C PRO A 91 -18.18 -1.43 -6.16
N GLY A 92 -19.09 -2.41 -6.08
CA GLY A 92 -18.81 -3.80 -6.48
C GLY A 92 -18.28 -4.68 -5.36
N PRO A 93 -17.91 -5.94 -5.67
CA PRO A 93 -17.43 -6.88 -4.67
C PRO A 93 -16.07 -6.45 -4.10
N VAL A 94 -15.83 -6.80 -2.84
CA VAL A 94 -14.58 -6.54 -2.12
C VAL A 94 -14.01 -7.85 -1.60
N SER A 95 -12.73 -8.09 -1.83
CA SER A 95 -12.04 -9.34 -1.44
C SER A 95 -11.04 -9.11 -0.30
N LEU A 96 -10.54 -7.87 -0.15
CA LEU A 96 -9.59 -7.49 0.88
C LEU A 96 -9.87 -6.07 1.35
N LEU A 97 -9.95 -5.91 2.67
CA LEU A 97 -10.09 -4.63 3.36
C LEU A 97 -8.75 -4.21 3.95
N HIS A 98 -8.31 -3.00 3.64
CA HIS A 98 -7.02 -2.46 4.03
C HIS A 98 -7.19 -1.14 4.80
N TRP A 99 -6.99 -1.21 6.12
CA TRP A 99 -6.90 -0.06 7.04
C TRP A 99 -5.56 0.67 6.93
N SER A 100 -5.26 1.17 5.72
CA SER A 100 -4.10 2.03 5.48
C SER A 100 -4.31 3.38 6.17
N GLY A 101 -3.34 3.81 6.96
CA GLY A 101 -3.40 5.04 7.79
C GLY A 101 -3.27 4.75 9.28
N SER A 102 -3.49 5.79 10.11
CA SER A 102 -3.39 5.78 11.58
C SER A 102 -4.61 5.16 12.26
N GLY A 103 -5.80 5.28 11.67
CA GLY A 103 -7.06 4.81 12.24
C GLY A 103 -7.20 3.29 12.16
N LYS A 104 -6.56 2.58 13.09
CA LYS A 104 -6.69 1.12 13.18
C LYS A 104 -8.03 0.72 13.78
N PRO A 105 -8.65 -0.38 13.31
CA PRO A 105 -9.99 -0.76 13.74
C PRO A 105 -10.03 -1.08 15.24
N TRP A 106 -9.04 -1.80 15.78
CA TRP A 106 -8.95 -2.07 17.22
C TRP A 106 -8.88 -0.79 18.06
N LEU A 107 -8.05 0.19 17.67
CA LEU A 107 -7.96 1.48 18.39
C LEU A 107 -9.28 2.25 18.41
N ARG A 108 -10.01 2.24 17.29
CA ARG A 108 -11.32 2.90 17.16
C ARG A 108 -12.41 2.16 17.95
N LEU A 109 -12.36 0.83 17.98
CA LEU A 109 -13.24 -0.01 18.80
C LEU A 109 -13.00 0.25 20.29
N ASP A 110 -11.74 0.21 20.74
CA ASP A 110 -11.34 0.44 22.14
C ASP A 110 -11.72 1.85 22.62
N SER A 111 -11.55 2.86 21.75
CA SER A 111 -11.95 4.24 22.06
C SER A 111 -13.45 4.51 21.94
N LYS A 112 -14.27 3.49 21.64
CA LYS A 112 -15.73 3.60 21.45
C LYS A 112 -16.10 4.62 20.36
N GLN A 113 -15.25 4.80 19.36
CA GLN A 113 -15.48 5.61 18.17
C GLN A 113 -15.25 4.81 16.88
N PRO A 114 -15.94 3.66 16.70
CA PRO A 114 -15.73 2.82 15.53
C PRO A 114 -16.35 3.43 14.27
N CYS A 115 -15.70 3.20 13.14
CA CYS A 115 -16.35 3.27 11.85
C CYS A 115 -17.20 2.01 11.60
N PRO A 116 -18.26 2.07 10.77
CA PRO A 116 -19.12 0.92 10.50
C PRO A 116 -18.37 -0.35 10.09
N LEU A 117 -17.31 -0.21 9.29
CA LEU A 117 -16.50 -1.34 8.82
C LEU A 117 -15.55 -1.90 9.88
N ASP A 118 -15.23 -1.15 10.94
CA ASP A 118 -14.32 -1.61 12.00
C ASP A 118 -14.92 -2.80 12.76
N ALA A 119 -16.26 -2.91 12.82
CA ALA A 119 -16.94 -4.06 13.42
C ALA A 119 -16.61 -5.39 12.72
N LEU A 120 -16.24 -5.37 11.43
CA LEU A 120 -15.79 -6.57 10.72
C LEU A 120 -14.45 -7.10 11.24
N TRP A 121 -13.65 -6.26 11.88
CA TRP A 121 -12.41 -6.66 12.53
C TRP A 121 -12.64 -7.28 13.90
N ALA A 122 -13.71 -6.91 14.61
CA ALA A 122 -13.93 -7.27 16.01
C ALA A 122 -13.80 -8.78 16.33
N PRO A 123 -14.30 -9.72 15.49
CA PRO A 123 -14.14 -11.16 15.76
C PRO A 123 -12.69 -11.66 15.72
N TYR A 124 -11.77 -10.87 15.13
CA TYR A 124 -10.36 -11.20 14.98
C TYR A 124 -9.49 -10.51 16.04
N ASP A 125 -10.10 -9.74 16.95
CA ASP A 125 -9.36 -9.14 18.05
C ASP A 125 -9.07 -10.20 19.12
N LEU A 126 -7.83 -10.71 19.09
CA LEU A 126 -7.37 -11.76 19.99
C LEU A 126 -7.14 -11.28 21.43
N TYR A 127 -7.19 -9.96 21.67
CA TYR A 127 -7.11 -9.36 23.00
C TYR A 127 -8.48 -9.11 23.62
N GLY A 128 -9.55 -9.65 23.02
CA GLY A 128 -10.92 -9.51 23.51
C GLY A 128 -11.01 -9.67 25.03
N HIS A 129 -11.56 -8.64 25.68
CA HIS A 129 -11.93 -8.73 27.08
C HIS A 129 -12.83 -9.95 27.26
N SER A 130 -12.38 -10.90 28.07
CA SER A 130 -13.24 -11.96 28.61
C SER A 130 -14.51 -11.28 29.14
N THR A 131 -15.65 -11.63 28.57
CA THR A 131 -16.97 -11.25 29.10
C THR A 131 -17.12 -11.63 30.56
#